data_AF-A0A1B1S8Y0-F1
#
_entry.id   AF-A0A1B1S8Y0-F1
#
_cell.length_a   1.000
_cell.length_b   1.000
_cell.length_c   1.000
_cell.angle_alpha   90.00
_cell.angle_beta   90.00
_cell.angle_gamma   90.00
#
_symmetry.space_group_name_H-M   'P 1'
#
loop_
_entity.id
_entity.type
_entity.pdbx_description
1 polymer ?
#
loop_
_entity_poly.entity_id
_entity_poly.type
_entity_poly.pdbx_seq_one_letter_code
_entity_poly.pdbx_strand_id
1 'polypeptide(L)'
;MKRITLEDYLKNHGSIHCGMNAKSNLIDKLEIYGFANACKDEDMYNDVYAGLILNGIVNKEPKRQIVLSNYIYQVTTHYSGKEITSEGMAIPIFQSLVVSGSEGQYNIENLYVPSLVGNQLYRKIKSRHGNGVVIREYDLEKAKFPSYIKAIEGKAILNAPKSHIQIIDKDGEIKSIGENIMVVCRYLHTETGIMCYTQYNLNEVFVDDVH
;
A
#
# COMPACT_ATOMS: atom_id res chain seq x y z
N MET A 1 6.82 -25.92 -15.67
CA MET A 1 6.37 -24.58 -15.25
C MET A 1 7.53 -23.93 -14.51
N LYS A 2 7.96 -22.75 -14.96
CA LYS A 2 9.03 -22.00 -14.30
C LYS A 2 8.40 -21.18 -13.18
N ARG A 3 8.94 -21.30 -11.97
CA ARG A 3 8.55 -20.45 -10.83
C ARG A 3 9.21 -19.09 -11.03
N ILE A 4 8.43 -18.02 -11.07
CA ILE A 4 8.94 -16.64 -11.12
C ILE A 4 8.38 -15.84 -9.94
N THR A 5 9.11 -14.81 -9.54
CA THR A 5 8.62 -13.91 -8.50
C THR A 5 7.46 -13.07 -9.03
N LEU A 6 6.62 -12.58 -8.11
CA LEU A 6 5.54 -11.67 -8.48
C LEU A 6 6.09 -10.35 -9.01
N GLU A 7 7.26 -9.92 -8.53
CA GLU A 7 8.00 -8.78 -9.07
C GLU A 7 8.39 -8.98 -10.54
N ASP A 8 8.98 -10.13 -10.89
CA ASP A 8 9.34 -10.46 -12.26
C ASP A 8 8.11 -10.63 -13.15
N TYR A 9 7.04 -11.24 -12.61
CA TYR A 9 5.77 -11.35 -13.30
C TYR A 9 5.22 -9.96 -13.66
N LEU A 10 5.22 -9.00 -12.72
CA LEU A 10 4.79 -7.63 -12.98
C LEU A 10 5.62 -6.97 -14.09
N LYS A 11 6.95 -7.17 -14.07
CA LYS A 11 7.86 -6.61 -15.09
C LYS A 11 7.59 -7.20 -16.48
N ASN A 12 7.28 -8.49 -16.57
CA ASN A 12 7.10 -9.19 -17.84
C ASN A 12 5.69 -9.01 -18.43
N HIS A 13 4.65 -9.01 -17.58
CA HIS A 13 3.25 -8.98 -18.00
C HIS A 13 2.60 -7.59 -17.85
N GLY A 14 3.26 -6.67 -17.16
CA GLY A 14 2.80 -5.30 -16.95
C GLY A 14 1.65 -5.15 -15.97
N SER A 15 1.04 -6.23 -15.46
CA SER A 15 -0.05 -6.16 -14.48
C SER A 15 -0.16 -7.40 -13.60
N ILE A 16 -0.72 -7.23 -12.41
CA ILE A 16 -1.10 -8.29 -11.47
C ILE A 16 -2.46 -7.95 -10.88
N HIS A 17 -3.32 -8.96 -10.72
CA HIS A 17 -4.66 -8.82 -10.15
C HIS A 17 -4.82 -9.71 -8.91
N CYS A 18 -5.74 -9.33 -8.01
CA CYS A 18 -6.14 -10.23 -6.94
C CYS A 18 -6.83 -11.50 -7.47
N GLY A 19 -6.90 -12.54 -6.64
CA GLY A 19 -7.42 -13.87 -6.99
C GLY A 19 -6.39 -14.79 -7.66
N MET A 20 -5.20 -14.28 -7.98
CA MET A 20 -4.11 -15.09 -8.48
C MET A 20 -3.62 -16.07 -7.40
N ASN A 21 -3.45 -17.33 -7.79
CA ASN A 21 -2.80 -18.33 -6.94
C ASN A 21 -1.30 -18.08 -6.91
N ALA A 22 -0.74 -18.13 -5.71
CA ALA A 22 0.67 -17.90 -5.46
C ALA A 22 1.21 -18.85 -4.39
N LYS A 23 2.51 -18.79 -4.20
CA LYS A 23 3.26 -19.57 -3.21
C LYS A 23 4.29 -18.67 -2.55
N SER A 24 4.66 -18.96 -1.31
CA SER A 24 5.85 -18.40 -0.68
C SER A 24 6.86 -19.51 -0.43
N ASN A 25 7.93 -19.24 0.32
CA ASN A 25 8.86 -20.29 0.74
C ASN A 25 8.26 -21.22 1.81
N LEU A 26 7.23 -20.77 2.54
CA LEU A 26 6.65 -21.49 3.68
C LEU A 26 5.21 -21.96 3.43
N ILE A 27 4.52 -21.39 2.44
CA ILE A 27 3.11 -21.68 2.18
C ILE A 27 2.93 -22.00 0.69
N ASP A 28 2.53 -23.24 0.40
CA ASP A 28 2.37 -23.74 -0.97
C ASP A 28 1.05 -23.31 -1.64
N LYS A 29 0.10 -22.78 -0.87
CA LYS A 29 -1.22 -22.37 -1.33
C LYS A 29 -1.61 -21.02 -0.74
N LEU A 30 -1.25 -19.96 -1.46
CA LEU A 30 -1.67 -18.59 -1.21
C LEU A 30 -2.61 -18.13 -2.32
N GLU A 31 -3.57 -17.30 -1.97
CA GLU A 31 -4.30 -16.49 -2.94
C GLU A 31 -3.98 -15.02 -2.69
N ILE A 32 -3.64 -14.28 -3.75
CA ILE A 32 -3.43 -12.84 -3.66
C ILE A 32 -4.77 -12.19 -3.34
N TYR A 33 -4.91 -11.65 -2.14
CA TYR A 33 -6.11 -10.94 -1.69
C TYR A 33 -6.12 -9.49 -2.19
N GLY A 34 -4.95 -8.86 -2.25
CA GLY A 34 -4.80 -7.52 -2.81
C GLY A 34 -3.43 -6.92 -2.52
N PHE A 35 -3.31 -5.62 -2.68
CA PHE A 35 -2.04 -4.90 -2.58
C PHE A 35 -2.13 -3.75 -1.59
N ALA A 36 -1.08 -3.55 -0.81
CA ALA A 36 -0.92 -2.43 0.10
C ALA A 36 0.27 -1.58 -0.33
N ASN A 37 0.12 -0.25 -0.29
CA ASN A 37 1.23 0.67 -0.45
C ASN A 37 1.73 1.08 0.93
N ALA A 38 3.00 0.81 1.18
CA ALA A 38 3.73 1.05 2.41
C ALA A 38 4.72 2.20 2.20
N CYS A 39 5.28 2.72 3.29
CA CYS A 39 6.33 3.72 3.24
C CYS A 39 7.65 3.07 2.77
N LYS A 40 8.37 3.76 1.87
CA LYS A 40 9.62 3.26 1.24
C LYS A 40 10.85 3.29 2.13
N ASP A 41 10.89 4.19 3.11
CA ASP A 41 12.07 4.43 3.94
C ASP A 41 11.70 4.34 5.44
N GLU A 42 12.67 3.87 6.24
CA GLU A 42 12.63 3.76 7.71
C GLU A 42 12.58 5.12 8.43
N ASP A 43 11.78 6.09 7.96
CA ASP A 43 11.29 7.19 8.82
C ASP A 43 10.27 6.68 9.88
N MET A 44 10.39 5.40 10.23
CA MET A 44 9.88 4.72 11.43
C MET A 44 10.21 5.46 12.73
N TYR A 45 11.28 6.27 12.75
CA TYR A 45 11.83 6.83 13.99
C TYR A 45 11.49 8.30 14.25
N ASN A 46 11.02 9.06 13.25
CA ASN A 46 10.67 10.48 13.43
C ASN A 46 9.18 10.71 13.73
N ASP A 47 8.30 9.81 13.30
CA ASP A 47 6.90 9.75 13.70
C ASP A 47 6.59 8.31 14.14
N VAL A 48 6.94 7.99 15.40
CA VAL A 48 6.94 6.66 16.03
C VAL A 48 5.67 5.84 15.82
N TYR A 49 4.55 6.49 15.46
CA TYR A 49 3.26 5.85 15.24
C TYR A 49 2.92 5.52 13.78
N ALA A 50 3.44 6.23 12.77
CA ALA A 50 3.00 6.01 11.39
C ALA A 50 3.82 4.92 10.68
N GLY A 51 5.15 4.93 10.81
CA GLY A 51 6.02 4.00 10.10
C GLY A 51 5.97 2.56 10.61
N LEU A 52 5.81 2.35 11.92
CA LEU A 52 5.71 1.02 12.54
C LEU A 52 4.40 0.30 12.21
N ILE A 53 3.34 1.06 11.92
CA ILE A 53 1.98 0.53 11.84
C ILE A 53 1.54 0.36 10.36
N LEU A 54 1.97 1.26 9.46
CA LEU A 54 1.61 1.20 8.02
C LEU A 54 2.35 0.14 7.20
N ASN A 55 3.51 -0.34 7.68
CA ASN A 55 4.39 -1.26 6.96
C ASN A 55 4.17 -2.75 7.31
N GLY A 56 3.15 -3.10 8.11
CA GLY A 56 2.91 -4.50 8.46
C GLY A 56 1.45 -4.83 8.80
N ILE A 57 0.77 -5.52 7.89
CA ILE A 57 -0.29 -6.47 8.26
C ILE A 57 0.42 -7.60 8.97
N VAL A 58 0.30 -7.58 10.30
CA VAL A 58 0.92 -8.62 11.12
C VAL A 58 0.11 -9.90 10.95
N ASN A 59 0.81 -10.98 10.61
CA ASN A 59 0.37 -12.37 10.75
C ASN A 59 -0.18 -12.62 12.16
N LYS A 60 -1.43 -12.23 12.40
CA LYS A 60 -2.13 -12.51 13.66
C LYS A 60 -3.36 -13.32 13.34
N GLU A 61 -3.57 -14.32 14.17
CA GLU A 61 -4.87 -14.95 14.38
C GLU A 61 -5.96 -13.86 14.36
N PRO A 62 -7.10 -14.07 13.67
CA PRO A 62 -8.08 -13.02 13.34
C PRO A 62 -8.82 -12.41 14.55
N LYS A 63 -8.32 -12.57 15.78
CA LYS A 63 -8.87 -11.94 16.99
C LYS A 63 -8.97 -10.44 16.76
N ARG A 64 -10.20 -9.98 16.50
CA ARG A 64 -10.59 -8.58 16.24
C ARG A 64 -10.09 -8.00 14.91
N GLN A 65 -10.02 -8.82 13.84
CA GLN A 65 -9.83 -8.32 12.48
C GLN A 65 -11.18 -8.14 11.77
N ILE A 66 -11.33 -7.04 11.03
CA ILE A 66 -12.44 -6.84 10.09
C ILE A 66 -11.82 -6.80 8.69
N VAL A 67 -12.27 -7.70 7.81
CA VAL A 67 -11.76 -7.79 6.44
C VAL A 67 -12.86 -7.45 5.47
N LEU A 68 -12.61 -6.44 4.64
CA LEU A 68 -13.52 -5.98 3.59
C LEU A 68 -12.74 -5.79 2.28
N SER A 69 -13.46 -5.76 1.17
CA SER A 69 -12.87 -5.75 -0.19
C SER A 69 -11.89 -4.61 -0.47
N ASN A 70 -11.91 -3.53 0.32
CA ASN A 70 -11.07 -2.35 0.14
C ASN A 70 -10.20 -2.00 1.37
N TYR A 71 -10.35 -2.72 2.49
CA TYR A 71 -9.45 -2.53 3.63
C TYR A 71 -9.42 -3.74 4.57
N ILE A 72 -8.30 -3.86 5.27
CA ILE A 72 -8.17 -4.75 6.43
C ILE A 72 -8.03 -3.86 7.67
N TYR A 73 -8.95 -4.01 8.62
CA TYR A 73 -8.84 -3.38 9.93
C TYR A 73 -8.21 -4.35 10.91
N GLN A 74 -7.08 -3.94 11.46
CA GLN A 74 -6.29 -4.73 12.39
C GLN A 74 -6.12 -3.99 13.71
N VAL A 75 -6.38 -4.68 14.82
CA VAL A 75 -6.07 -4.18 16.15
C VAL A 75 -4.66 -4.64 16.54
N THR A 76 -3.75 -3.68 16.72
CA THR A 76 -2.41 -3.91 17.25
C THR A 76 -2.42 -3.67 18.75
N THR A 77 -1.64 -4.47 19.47
CA THR A 77 -1.43 -4.35 20.92
C THR A 77 0.02 -4.01 21.15
N HIS A 78 0.29 -2.92 21.86
CA HIS A 78 1.64 -2.48 22.18
C HIS A 78 1.87 -2.59 23.69
N TYR A 79 3.03 -3.11 24.09
CA TYR A 79 3.44 -3.17 25.50
C TYR A 79 4.59 -2.19 25.73
N SER A 80 4.35 -1.16 26.53
CA SER A 80 5.33 -0.10 26.84
C SER A 80 6.31 -0.48 27.97
N GLY A 81 6.26 -1.72 28.47
CA GLY A 81 6.96 -2.11 29.70
C GLY A 81 6.19 -1.82 30.99
N LYS A 82 5.08 -1.07 30.92
CA LYS A 82 4.20 -0.75 32.06
C LYS A 82 2.72 -0.99 31.76
N GLU A 83 2.29 -0.75 30.53
CA GLU A 83 0.88 -0.83 30.11
C GLU A 83 0.75 -1.55 28.76
N ILE A 84 -0.39 -2.20 28.56
CA ILE A 84 -0.78 -2.76 27.25
C ILE A 84 -1.83 -1.82 26.65
N THR A 85 -1.50 -1.17 25.54
CA THR A 85 -2.45 -0.38 24.75
C THR A 85 -2.94 -1.17 23.54
N SER A 86 -4.15 -0.88 23.08
CA SER A 86 -4.74 -1.49 21.88
C SER A 86 -5.20 -0.39 20.94
N GLU A 87 -4.75 -0.42 19.69
CA GLU A 87 -5.13 0.54 18.67
C GLU A 87 -5.51 -0.18 17.39
N GLY A 88 -6.57 0.27 16.73
CA GLY A 88 -7.03 -0.33 15.48
C GLY A 88 -6.75 0.56 14.28
N MET A 89 -6.25 -0.05 13.22
CA MET A 89 -5.86 0.66 11.99
C MET A 89 -6.50 -0.01 10.77
N ALA A 90 -7.05 0.82 9.88
CA ALA A 90 -7.50 0.38 8.56
C ALA A 90 -6.35 0.50 7.55
N ILE A 91 -6.01 -0.61 6.92
CA ILE A 91 -4.99 -0.70 5.87
C ILE A 91 -5.73 -0.79 4.54
N PRO A 92 -5.61 0.22 3.66
CA PRO A 92 -6.22 0.17 2.34
C PRO A 92 -5.67 -1.01 1.54
N ILE A 93 -6.59 -1.79 0.96
CA ILE A 93 -6.28 -2.91 0.07
C ILE A 93 -6.81 -2.60 -1.31
N PHE A 94 -5.94 -2.78 -2.30
CA PHE A 94 -6.23 -2.48 -3.70
C PHE A 94 -6.23 -3.74 -4.55
N GLN A 95 -6.90 -3.64 -5.71
CA GLN A 95 -7.30 -4.77 -6.54
C GLN A 95 -6.20 -5.22 -7.50
N SER A 96 -5.42 -4.27 -8.03
CA SER A 96 -4.38 -4.57 -9.01
C SER A 96 -3.20 -3.61 -8.98
N LEU A 97 -2.09 -4.11 -9.52
CA LEU A 97 -0.89 -3.36 -9.86
C LEU A 97 -0.77 -3.31 -11.37
N VAL A 98 -0.43 -2.13 -11.91
CA VAL A 98 -0.23 -1.95 -13.35
C VAL A 98 1.01 -1.08 -13.60
N VAL A 99 1.90 -1.54 -14.48
CA VAL A 99 3.05 -0.77 -14.96
C VAL A 99 2.57 0.24 -15.99
N SER A 100 2.79 1.52 -15.74
CA SER A 100 2.37 2.58 -16.66
C SER A 100 3.15 2.56 -17.98
N GLY A 101 2.43 2.63 -19.10
CA GLY A 101 3.03 2.76 -20.43
C GLY A 101 3.62 4.15 -20.73
N SER A 102 3.31 5.17 -19.92
CA SER A 102 3.75 6.55 -20.11
C SER A 102 4.13 7.23 -18.79
N GLU A 103 4.74 8.41 -18.89
CA GLU A 103 4.78 9.36 -17.77
C GLU A 103 3.35 9.76 -17.37
N GLY A 104 3.18 10.18 -16.12
CA GLY A 104 1.87 10.54 -15.57
C GLY A 104 1.93 11.74 -14.64
N GLN A 105 0.83 12.49 -14.62
CA GLN A 105 0.59 13.60 -13.68
C GLN A 105 -0.67 13.32 -12.89
N TYR A 106 -0.56 13.31 -11.57
CA TYR A 106 -1.65 12.90 -10.68
C TYR A 106 -1.91 13.95 -9.60
N ASN A 107 -3.18 14.32 -9.43
CA ASN A 107 -3.57 15.16 -8.30
C ASN A 107 -3.45 14.36 -7.00
N ILE A 108 -2.60 14.83 -6.08
CA ILE A 108 -2.36 14.22 -4.76
C ILE A 108 -3.65 14.09 -3.94
N GLU A 109 -4.60 15.00 -4.13
CA GLU A 109 -5.92 14.95 -3.50
C GLU A 109 -6.65 13.61 -3.75
N ASN A 110 -6.47 13.03 -4.93
CA ASN A 110 -7.11 11.77 -5.33
C ASN A 110 -6.27 10.54 -4.98
N LEU A 111 -5.01 10.73 -4.60
CA LEU A 111 -4.08 9.64 -4.30
C LEU A 111 -3.92 9.43 -2.78
N TYR A 112 -3.73 8.17 -2.42
CA TYR A 112 -3.15 7.75 -1.16
C TYR A 112 -1.62 7.73 -1.33
N VAL A 113 -0.90 8.51 -0.53
CA VAL A 113 0.57 8.59 -0.55
C VAL A 113 1.07 8.29 0.87
N PRO A 114 1.44 7.03 1.18
CA PRO A 114 1.78 6.59 2.53
C PRO A 114 2.80 7.48 3.23
N SER A 115 3.89 7.85 2.53
CA SER A 115 4.97 8.69 3.05
C SER A 115 4.50 10.07 3.54
N LEU A 116 3.36 10.56 3.06
CA LEU A 116 2.82 11.88 3.40
C LEU A 116 1.70 11.84 4.45
N VAL A 117 1.25 10.67 4.91
CA VAL A 117 0.11 10.56 5.84
C VAL A 117 0.34 11.32 7.15
N GLY A 118 1.59 11.41 7.63
CA GLY A 118 1.98 12.23 8.79
C GLY A 118 1.92 13.75 8.55
N ASN A 119 2.01 14.18 7.29
CA ASN A 119 2.17 15.57 6.92
C ASN A 119 0.87 16.38 7.07
N GLN A 120 0.92 17.49 7.80
CA GLN A 120 -0.25 18.34 8.06
C GLN A 120 -0.84 18.94 6.78
N LEU A 121 -0.01 19.37 5.83
CA LEU A 121 -0.49 19.92 4.56
C LEU A 121 -1.16 18.83 3.71
N TYR A 122 -0.59 17.62 3.67
CA TYR A 122 -1.22 16.48 3.00
C TYR A 122 -2.60 16.15 3.59
N ARG A 123 -2.71 16.08 4.94
CA ARG A 123 -4.00 15.88 5.60
C ARG A 123 -5.01 16.97 5.27
N LYS A 124 -4.56 18.22 5.14
CA LYS A 124 -5.40 19.35 4.72
C LYS A 124 -5.89 19.19 3.28
N ILE A 125 -5.00 18.82 2.35
CA ILE A 125 -5.33 18.51 0.94
C ILE A 125 -6.38 17.39 0.87
N LYS A 126 -6.25 16.33 1.68
CA LYS A 126 -7.18 15.19 1.69
C LYS A 126 -8.52 15.45 2.39
N SER A 127 -8.63 16.52 3.18
CA SER A 127 -9.83 16.79 3.97
C SER A 127 -11.00 17.24 3.09
N ARG A 128 -12.23 16.82 3.40
CA ARG A 128 -13.45 17.27 2.67
C ARG A 128 -13.70 18.77 2.77
N HIS A 129 -13.13 19.43 3.78
CA HIS A 129 -13.12 20.90 3.93
C HIS A 129 -12.02 21.57 3.09
N GLY A 130 -11.18 20.77 2.42
CA GLY A 130 -10.05 21.20 1.59
C GLY A 130 -10.40 21.56 0.15
N ASN A 131 -11.68 21.44 -0.26
CA ASN A 131 -12.18 22.00 -1.52
C ASN A 131 -11.89 23.51 -1.53
N GLY A 132 -10.79 23.92 -2.17
CA GLY A 132 -10.33 25.32 -2.23
C GLY A 132 -9.00 25.65 -1.57
N VAL A 133 -8.22 24.65 -1.10
CA VAL A 133 -6.83 24.91 -0.68
C VAL A 133 -5.98 25.15 -1.92
N VAL A 134 -5.65 26.41 -2.18
CA VAL A 134 -4.68 26.78 -3.23
C VAL A 134 -3.28 26.47 -2.72
N ILE A 135 -2.64 25.49 -3.34
CA ILE A 135 -1.27 25.07 -3.04
C ILE A 135 -0.28 25.89 -3.86
N ARG A 136 0.71 26.48 -3.20
CA ARG A 136 1.85 27.14 -3.83
C ARG A 136 3.12 26.32 -3.62
N GLU A 137 4.13 26.53 -4.46
CA GLU A 137 5.40 25.82 -4.34
C GLU A 137 6.05 26.02 -2.96
N TYR A 138 5.99 27.26 -2.44
CA TYR A 138 6.43 27.58 -1.08
C TYR A 138 5.76 26.72 0.01
N ASP A 139 4.47 26.37 -0.14
CA ASP A 139 3.77 25.55 0.83
C ASP A 139 4.32 24.11 0.83
N LEU A 140 4.62 23.58 -0.36
CA LEU A 140 5.22 22.26 -0.55
C LEU A 140 6.64 22.21 0.01
N GLU A 141 7.47 23.21 -0.29
CA GLU A 141 8.83 23.34 0.23
C GLU A 141 8.85 23.43 1.75
N LYS A 142 8.01 24.29 2.33
CA LYS A 142 7.88 24.46 3.79
C LYS A 142 7.41 23.17 4.47
N ALA A 143 6.50 22.44 3.82
CA ALA A 143 6.01 21.15 4.30
C ALA A 143 6.94 19.98 3.95
N LYS A 144 8.10 20.24 3.33
CA LYS A 144 9.09 19.23 2.92
C LYS A 144 8.51 18.12 2.04
N PHE A 145 7.63 18.48 1.10
CA PHE A 145 7.16 17.53 0.11
C PHE A 145 8.31 17.07 -0.80
N PRO A 146 8.28 15.82 -1.30
CA PRO A 146 9.21 15.36 -2.31
C PRO A 146 9.21 16.23 -3.57
N SER A 147 10.38 16.44 -4.17
CA SER A 147 10.57 17.33 -5.33
C SER A 147 9.85 16.90 -6.61
N TYR A 148 9.41 15.65 -6.68
CA TYR A 148 8.57 15.15 -7.79
C TYR A 148 7.09 15.59 -7.66
N ILE A 149 6.71 16.19 -6.52
CA ILE A 149 5.41 16.81 -6.31
C ILE A 149 5.57 18.32 -6.44
N LYS A 150 4.80 18.95 -7.33
CA LYS A 150 4.87 20.38 -7.62
C LYS A 150 3.51 21.05 -7.51
N ALA A 151 3.51 22.35 -7.26
CA ALA A 151 2.30 23.16 -7.30
C ALA A 151 2.01 23.57 -8.75
N ILE A 152 0.93 23.04 -9.32
CA ILE A 152 0.47 23.35 -10.67
C ILE A 152 -1.00 23.75 -10.58
N GLU A 153 -1.33 24.94 -11.10
CA GLU A 153 -2.71 25.48 -11.09
C GLU A 153 -3.37 25.46 -9.68
N GLY A 154 -2.57 25.71 -8.65
CA GLY A 154 -3.05 25.72 -7.26
C GLY A 154 -3.27 24.34 -6.65
N LYS A 155 -2.83 23.26 -7.30
CA LYS A 155 -2.93 21.87 -6.82
C LYS A 155 -1.56 21.23 -6.63
N ALA A 156 -1.45 20.29 -5.71
CA ALA A 156 -0.27 19.45 -5.56
C ALA A 156 -0.33 18.30 -6.58
N ILE A 157 0.56 18.32 -7.58
CA ILE A 157 0.62 17.34 -8.66
C ILE A 157 1.87 16.49 -8.53
N LEU A 158 1.68 15.17 -8.43
CA LEU A 158 2.73 14.17 -8.49
C LEU A 158 3.08 13.88 -9.95
N ASN A 159 4.36 14.06 -10.30
CA ASN A 159 4.90 13.68 -11.60
C ASN A 159 5.57 12.31 -11.47
N ALA A 160 5.07 11.32 -12.20
CA ALA A 160 5.61 9.97 -12.19
C ALA A 160 6.28 9.64 -13.53
N PRO A 161 7.49 9.04 -13.52
CA PRO A 161 8.19 8.67 -14.74
C PRO A 161 7.47 7.54 -15.48
N LYS A 162 7.85 7.28 -16.73
CA LYS A 162 7.39 6.09 -17.46
C LYS A 162 7.70 4.82 -16.67
N SER A 163 6.84 3.81 -16.77
CA SER A 163 6.95 2.53 -16.06
C SER A 163 6.80 2.61 -14.54
N HIS A 164 6.30 3.72 -13.99
CA HIS A 164 5.87 3.75 -12.60
C HIS A 164 4.72 2.76 -12.36
N ILE A 165 4.59 2.27 -11.13
CA ILE A 165 3.55 1.30 -10.78
C ILE A 165 2.31 2.06 -10.27
N GLN A 166 1.19 1.84 -10.94
CA GLN A 166 -0.13 2.31 -10.55
C GLN A 166 -0.81 1.26 -9.68
N ILE A 167 -1.42 1.70 -8.59
CA ILE A 167 -2.19 0.87 -7.69
C ILE A 167 -3.66 1.22 -7.87
N ILE A 168 -4.45 0.24 -8.28
CA ILE A 168 -5.80 0.44 -8.79
C ILE A 168 -6.81 -0.26 -7.88
N ASP A 169 -7.91 0.41 -7.57
CA ASP A 169 -8.98 -0.18 -6.77
C ASP A 169 -9.92 -1.09 -7.57
N LYS A 170 -10.93 -1.63 -6.88
CA LYS A 170 -11.95 -2.51 -7.47
C LYS A 170 -12.78 -1.85 -8.59
N ASP A 171 -12.83 -0.52 -8.62
CA ASP A 171 -13.63 0.26 -9.56
C ASP A 171 -12.77 0.71 -10.78
N GLY A 172 -11.50 0.33 -10.81
CA GLY A 172 -10.57 0.67 -11.90
C GLY A 172 -9.92 2.05 -11.75
N GLU A 173 -10.08 2.72 -10.61
CA GLU A 173 -9.50 4.04 -10.37
C GLU A 173 -8.09 3.91 -9.79
N ILE A 174 -7.16 4.74 -10.28
CA ILE A 174 -5.82 4.86 -9.70
C ILE A 174 -5.95 5.53 -8.33
N LYS A 175 -5.68 4.77 -7.27
CA LYS A 175 -5.72 5.26 -5.89
C LYS A 175 -4.36 5.56 -5.32
N SER A 176 -3.29 5.06 -5.91
CA SER A 176 -1.94 5.31 -5.42
C SER A 176 -0.88 5.05 -6.49
N ILE A 177 0.32 5.58 -6.28
CA ILE A 177 1.53 5.30 -7.06
C ILE A 177 2.50 4.57 -6.14
N GLY A 178 3.05 3.44 -6.60
CA GLY A 178 3.84 2.54 -5.77
C GLY A 178 5.09 3.19 -5.18
N GLU A 179 5.16 3.26 -3.85
CA GLU A 179 6.36 3.68 -3.11
C GLU A 179 7.11 2.43 -2.62
N ASN A 180 6.41 1.61 -1.83
CA ASN A 180 6.84 0.29 -1.38
C ASN A 180 5.63 -0.64 -1.38
N ILE A 181 5.58 -1.57 -2.33
CA ILE A 181 4.38 -2.34 -2.60
C ILE A 181 4.48 -3.70 -1.93
N MET A 182 3.52 -3.97 -1.05
CA MET A 182 3.36 -5.25 -0.39
C MET A 182 2.17 -5.99 -1.00
N VAL A 183 2.34 -7.28 -1.23
CA VAL A 183 1.22 -8.17 -1.59
C VAL A 183 0.60 -8.74 -0.33
N VAL A 184 -0.72 -8.66 -0.25
CA VAL A 184 -1.52 -9.26 0.82
C VAL A 184 -2.07 -10.56 0.29
N CYS A 185 -1.71 -11.67 0.93
CA CYS A 185 -2.17 -13.00 0.58
C CYS A 185 -3.10 -13.53 1.67
N ARG A 186 -4.06 -14.36 1.26
CA ARG A 186 -4.86 -15.17 2.19
C ARG A 186 -4.56 -16.65 2.00
N TYR A 187 -4.64 -17.41 3.08
CA TYR A 187 -4.49 -18.87 3.08
C TYR A 187 -5.33 -19.52 4.18
N LEU A 188 -5.64 -20.80 3.99
CA LEU A 188 -6.26 -21.62 5.03
C LEU A 188 -5.14 -22.24 5.89
N HIS A 189 -5.13 -21.96 7.19
CA HIS A 189 -4.17 -22.57 8.10
C HIS A 189 -4.41 -24.08 8.18
N THR A 190 -3.36 -24.87 7.94
CA THR A 190 -3.46 -26.34 7.78
C THR A 190 -3.97 -27.04 9.04
N GLU A 191 -3.53 -26.60 10.22
CA GLU A 191 -3.90 -27.25 11.49
C GLU A 191 -5.28 -26.84 12.01
N THR A 192 -5.70 -25.59 11.78
CA THR A 192 -6.89 -25.01 12.42
C THR A 192 -8.05 -24.81 11.45
N GLY A 193 -7.80 -24.87 10.14
CA GLY A 193 -8.78 -24.56 9.10
C GLY A 193 -9.22 -23.09 9.06
N ILE A 194 -8.53 -22.20 9.78
CA ILE A 194 -8.86 -20.78 9.87
C ILE A 194 -8.26 -20.03 8.68
N MET A 195 -9.03 -19.10 8.11
CA MET A 195 -8.51 -18.18 7.10
C MET A 195 -7.57 -17.16 7.74
N CYS A 196 -6.35 -17.08 7.24
CA CYS A 196 -5.29 -16.18 7.68
C CYS A 196 -4.90 -15.22 6.56
N TYR A 197 -4.43 -14.03 6.94
CA TYR A 197 -3.93 -13.01 6.03
C TYR A 197 -2.47 -12.69 6.38
N THR A 198 -1.63 -12.61 5.36
CA THR A 198 -0.19 -12.37 5.50
C THR A 198 0.26 -11.38 4.44
N GLN A 199 1.31 -10.63 4.74
CA GLN A 199 1.96 -9.72 3.82
C GLN A 199 3.34 -10.22 3.41
N TYR A 200 3.71 -9.92 2.18
CA TYR A 200 5.02 -10.22 1.62
C TYR A 200 5.47 -9.12 0.67
N ASN A 201 6.78 -9.01 0.48
CA ASN A 201 7.31 -8.28 -0.66
C ASN A 201 7.00 -9.04 -1.96
N LEU A 202 6.93 -8.32 -3.08
CA LEU A 202 6.67 -8.92 -4.40
C LEU A 202 7.72 -9.98 -4.81
N ASN A 203 8.96 -9.86 -4.31
CA ASN A 203 10.04 -10.81 -4.58
C ASN A 203 10.02 -12.07 -3.69
N GLU A 204 9.16 -12.12 -2.68
CA GLU A 204 9.00 -13.25 -1.75
C GLU A 204 7.81 -14.16 -2.11
N VAL A 205 7.00 -13.72 -3.06
CA VAL A 205 5.82 -14.43 -3.55
C VAL A 205 6.07 -14.87 -4.98
N PHE A 206 5.62 -16.09 -5.28
CA PHE A 206 5.92 -16.75 -6.52
C PHE A 206 4.65 -17.23 -7.18
N VAL A 207 4.62 -17.12 -8.49
CA VAL A 207 3.56 -17.63 -9.35
C VAL A 207 4.16 -18.60 -10.35
N ASP A 208 3.37 -19.58 -10.76
CA ASP A 208 3.78 -20.47 -11.82
C ASP A 208 3.56 -19.75 -13.16
N ASP A 209 4.63 -19.55 -13.94
CA ASP A 209 4.51 -18.96 -15.26
C ASP A 209 3.92 -20.00 -16.22
N VAL A 210 2.72 -19.71 -16.74
CA VAL A 210 1.94 -20.61 -17.62
C VAL A 210 2.17 -20.25 -19.10
N HIS A 211 3.12 -19.35 -19.38
CA HIS A 211 3.49 -18.93 -20.74
C HIS A 211 4.70 -19.68 -21.30
#